data_AF-A0A7X7RPQ9-F1
#
_entry.id   AF-A0A7X7RPQ9-F1
#
_cell.length_a   1.000
_cell.length_b   1.000
_cell.length_c   1.000
_cell.angle_alpha   90.00
_cell.angle_beta   90.00
_cell.angle_gamma   90.00
#
_symmetry.space_group_name_H-M   'P 1'
#
loop_
_entity.id
_entity.type
_entity.pdbx_description
1 polymer ?
#
loop_
_entity_poly.entity_id
_entity_poly.type
_entity_poly.pdbx_seq_one_letter_code
_entity_poly.pdbx_strand_id
1 'polypeptide(L)'
;MSPTETLVNKVWSYCNVLHDAGLSYGDYLEQLTYLIFLKMADEYSRPPYKRDLGIPKGFDWPSLTGRTGADLEAHYIRLLLRLGSEKGLLGQIFTKAQNRIQEPAHLASLVEMIDRETWVIMDADVKGDIYEGLLERNAQDTKSGAGQYFTPRPLIKAMVECVRPEPGKPVCGTGGFFLAAYDFITDPEHYQLNRTQKQALKTKPLTFDDLSDFIACYNPGEPLSTVDVVFENNE
;
A
#
# COMPACT_ATOMS: atom_id res chain seq x y z
N MET A 1 13.30 0.32 22.35
CA MET A 1 12.59 -0.10 21.13
C MET A 1 11.14 0.30 21.28
N SER A 2 10.60 1.04 20.32
CA SER A 2 9.17 1.36 20.32
C SER A 2 8.36 0.10 19.96
N PRO A 3 7.08 0.01 20.35
CA PRO A 3 6.19 -1.07 19.90
C PRO A 3 6.16 -1.21 18.37
N THR A 4 6.24 -0.07 17.66
CA THR A 4 6.34 0.05 16.20
C THR A 4 7.56 -0.66 15.64
N GLU A 5 8.76 -0.37 16.17
CA GLU A 5 10.00 -1.03 15.75
C GLU A 5 9.93 -2.55 15.95
N THR A 6 9.22 -3.00 16.99
CA THR A 6 9.09 -4.42 17.30
C THR A 6 8.21 -5.14 16.28
N LEU A 7 7.09 -4.55 15.85
CA LEU A 7 6.25 -5.13 14.81
C LEU A 7 6.92 -5.09 13.45
N VAL A 8 7.52 -3.95 13.09
CA VAL A 8 8.29 -3.78 11.86
C VAL A 8 9.33 -4.90 11.76
N ASN A 9 10.15 -5.09 12.80
CA ASN A 9 11.15 -6.16 12.86
C ASN A 9 10.56 -7.57 12.81
N LYS A 10 9.37 -7.80 13.38
CA LYS A 10 8.66 -9.08 13.24
C LYS A 10 8.29 -9.32 11.78
N VAL A 11 7.56 -8.39 11.15
CA VAL A 11 7.20 -8.47 9.73
C VAL A 11 8.45 -8.77 8.90
N TRP A 12 9.55 -8.04 9.16
CA TRP A 12 10.85 -8.27 8.52
C TRP A 12 11.46 -9.65 8.72
N SER A 13 11.43 -10.17 9.95
CA SER A 13 11.93 -11.51 10.23
C SER A 13 11.20 -12.57 9.41
N TYR A 14 9.92 -12.36 9.12
CA TYR A 14 9.12 -13.25 8.29
C TYR A 14 9.37 -13.05 6.79
N CYS A 15 9.62 -11.82 6.33
CA CYS A 15 10.07 -11.58 4.95
C CYS A 15 11.32 -12.40 4.64
N ASN A 16 12.28 -12.40 5.58
CA ASN A 16 13.55 -13.10 5.39
C ASN A 16 13.33 -14.61 5.25
N VAL A 17 12.47 -15.21 6.09
CA VAL A 17 12.13 -16.64 6.00
C VAL A 17 11.51 -17.00 4.65
N LEU A 18 10.64 -16.15 4.11
CA LEU A 18 9.98 -16.37 2.83
C LEU A 18 10.87 -16.07 1.63
N HIS A 19 11.78 -15.11 1.78
CA HIS A 19 12.81 -14.83 0.80
C HIS A 19 13.79 -16.00 0.68
N ASP A 20 14.21 -16.58 1.80
CA ASP A 20 15.06 -17.78 1.86
C ASP A 20 14.38 -19.00 1.21
N ALA A 21 13.04 -19.02 1.21
CA ALA A 21 12.23 -20.01 0.50
C ALA A 21 12.08 -19.77 -1.02
N GLY A 22 12.74 -18.74 -1.56
CA GLY A 22 12.82 -18.47 -3.00
C GLY A 22 11.74 -17.53 -3.56
N LEU A 23 10.93 -16.88 -2.72
CA LEU A 23 10.04 -15.83 -3.19
C LEU A 23 10.79 -14.51 -3.41
N SER A 24 10.43 -13.79 -4.47
CA SER A 24 10.91 -12.42 -4.66
C SER A 24 10.30 -11.48 -3.62
N TYR A 25 11.00 -10.40 -3.26
CA TYR A 25 10.44 -9.38 -2.37
C TYR A 25 9.14 -8.77 -2.93
N GLY A 26 9.00 -8.71 -4.27
CA GLY A 26 7.81 -8.16 -4.93
C GLY A 26 6.58 -9.04 -4.71
N ASP A 27 6.75 -10.34 -4.95
CA ASP A 27 5.70 -11.32 -4.77
C ASP A 27 5.22 -11.34 -3.31
N TYR A 28 6.15 -11.39 -2.36
CA TYR A 28 5.81 -11.41 -0.94
C TYR A 28 5.07 -10.12 -0.48
N LEU A 29 5.51 -8.95 -0.95
CA LEU A 29 4.88 -7.67 -0.61
C LEU A 29 3.43 -7.63 -1.10
N GLU A 30 3.20 -8.12 -2.33
CA GLU A 30 1.85 -8.23 -2.90
C GLU A 30 0.96 -9.13 -2.02
N GLN A 31 1.46 -10.31 -1.63
CA GLN A 31 0.69 -11.24 -0.81
C GLN A 31 0.39 -10.70 0.60
N LEU A 32 1.36 -10.03 1.23
CA LEU A 32 1.11 -9.38 2.52
C LEU A 32 0.04 -8.30 2.40
N THR A 33 0.08 -7.50 1.34
CA THR A 33 -0.88 -6.42 1.12
C THR A 33 -2.30 -6.97 1.11
N TYR A 34 -2.53 -8.07 0.37
CA TYR A 34 -3.83 -8.75 0.32
C TYR A 34 -4.28 -9.28 1.67
N LEU A 35 -3.40 -9.99 2.38
CA LEU A 35 -3.73 -10.63 3.64
C LEU A 35 -3.96 -9.60 4.76
N ILE A 36 -3.10 -8.58 4.88
CA ILE A 36 -3.26 -7.51 5.86
C ILE A 36 -4.53 -6.72 5.59
N PHE A 37 -4.83 -6.40 4.33
CA PHE A 37 -6.09 -5.73 3.98
C PHE A 37 -7.29 -6.54 4.46
N LEU A 38 -7.31 -7.86 4.19
CA LEU A 38 -8.41 -8.73 4.58
C LEU A 38 -8.55 -8.87 6.10
N LYS A 39 -7.41 -8.99 6.82
CA LYS A 39 -7.36 -8.98 8.28
C LYS A 39 -7.95 -7.69 8.85
N MET A 40 -7.52 -6.54 8.32
CA MET A 40 -8.04 -5.24 8.74
C MET A 40 -9.54 -5.10 8.43
N ALA A 41 -10.00 -5.58 7.27
CA ALA A 41 -11.41 -5.58 6.92
C ALA A 41 -12.27 -6.37 7.92
N ASP A 42 -11.80 -7.56 8.32
CA ASP A 42 -12.44 -8.36 9.36
C ASP A 42 -12.44 -7.67 10.73
N GLU A 43 -11.32 -7.08 11.16
CA GLU A 43 -11.24 -6.32 12.41
C GLU A 43 -12.17 -5.11 12.43
N TYR A 44 -12.24 -4.35 11.32
CA TYR A 44 -13.16 -3.22 11.18
C TYR A 44 -14.63 -3.63 11.19
N SER A 45 -14.96 -4.83 10.69
CA SER A 45 -16.33 -5.35 10.70
C SER A 45 -16.85 -5.63 12.12
N ARG A 46 -15.94 -5.81 13.09
CA ARG A 46 -16.24 -6.18 14.47
C ARG A 46 -16.40 -4.94 15.36
N PRO A 47 -17.03 -5.07 16.56
CA PRO A 47 -17.01 -4.01 17.56
C PRO A 47 -15.57 -3.60 17.92
N PRO A 48 -15.28 -2.31 18.15
CA PRO A 48 -16.23 -1.19 18.26
C PRO A 48 -16.60 -0.51 16.93
N TYR A 49 -15.90 -0.81 15.82
CA TYR A 49 -15.99 -0.04 14.58
C TYR A 49 -17.22 -0.37 13.74
N LYS A 50 -17.59 -1.66 13.62
CA LYS A 50 -18.75 -2.14 12.84
C LYS A 50 -18.81 -1.58 11.41
N ARG A 51 -17.66 -1.42 10.77
CA ARG A 51 -17.52 -0.93 9.40
C ARG A 51 -17.39 -2.11 8.46
N ASP A 52 -18.43 -2.35 7.68
CA ASP A 52 -18.43 -3.36 6.62
C ASP A 52 -17.79 -2.78 5.35
N LEU A 53 -16.78 -3.47 4.83
CA LEU A 53 -16.11 -3.13 3.57
C LEU A 53 -16.68 -3.91 2.37
N GLY A 54 -17.76 -4.66 2.57
CA GLY A 54 -18.46 -5.40 1.51
C GLY A 54 -17.73 -6.67 1.10
N ILE A 55 -16.96 -7.28 2.00
CA ILE A 55 -16.29 -8.55 1.72
C ILE A 55 -17.35 -9.65 1.51
N PRO A 56 -17.36 -10.36 0.38
CA PRO A 56 -18.32 -11.43 0.13
C PRO A 56 -18.24 -12.53 1.20
N LYS A 57 -19.41 -13.01 1.65
CA LYS A 57 -19.49 -14.09 2.65
C LYS A 57 -18.71 -15.32 2.18
N GLY A 58 -17.91 -15.89 3.09
CA GLY A 58 -17.08 -17.06 2.81
C GLY A 58 -15.75 -16.75 2.11
N PHE A 59 -15.46 -15.47 1.88
CA PHE A 59 -14.20 -14.96 1.34
C PHE A 59 -13.57 -13.89 2.26
N ASP A 60 -13.89 -13.96 3.55
CA ASP A 60 -13.40 -13.10 4.63
C ASP A 60 -12.20 -13.71 5.35
N TRP A 61 -11.59 -12.97 6.28
CA TRP A 61 -10.43 -13.44 7.04
C TRP A 61 -10.68 -14.77 7.78
N PRO A 62 -11.81 -14.97 8.50
CA PRO A 62 -12.12 -16.25 9.14
C PRO A 62 -12.18 -17.44 8.17
N SER A 63 -12.53 -17.20 6.91
CA SER A 63 -12.54 -18.27 5.89
C SER A 63 -11.15 -18.81 5.56
N LEU A 64 -10.08 -18.06 5.86
CA LEU A 64 -8.68 -18.50 5.72
C LEU A 64 -8.17 -19.21 6.97
N THR A 65 -8.36 -18.62 8.17
CA THR A 65 -7.76 -19.14 9.41
C THR A 65 -8.30 -20.51 9.83
N GLY A 66 -9.48 -20.90 9.33
CA GLY A 66 -10.05 -22.22 9.55
C GLY A 66 -9.52 -23.34 8.63
N ARG A 67 -8.56 -23.05 7.74
CA ARG A 67 -8.08 -23.99 6.70
C ARG A 67 -6.58 -24.22 6.79
N THR A 68 -6.12 -25.37 6.27
CA THR A 68 -4.70 -25.73 6.23
C THR A 68 -4.33 -26.45 4.94
N GLY A 69 -3.03 -26.53 4.64
CA GLY A 69 -2.50 -27.29 3.51
C GLY A 69 -3.10 -26.89 2.16
N ALA A 70 -3.34 -27.89 1.30
CA ALA A 70 -3.88 -27.68 -0.04
C ALA A 70 -5.28 -27.02 -0.04
N ASP A 71 -6.09 -27.21 1.01
CA ASP A 71 -7.41 -26.57 1.10
C ASP A 71 -7.27 -25.06 1.36
N LEU A 72 -6.31 -24.65 2.19
CA LEU A 72 -5.98 -23.24 2.40
C LEU A 72 -5.51 -22.59 1.10
N GLU A 73 -4.58 -23.22 0.39
CA GLU A 73 -4.05 -22.71 -0.88
C GLU A 73 -5.16 -22.57 -1.93
N ALA A 74 -5.95 -23.63 -2.14
CA ALA A 74 -7.05 -23.61 -3.10
C ALA A 74 -8.11 -22.57 -2.75
N HIS A 75 -8.39 -22.36 -1.45
CA HIS A 75 -9.30 -21.34 -0.99
C HIS A 75 -8.75 -19.93 -1.21
N TYR A 76 -7.48 -19.70 -0.91
CA TYR A 76 -6.83 -18.41 -1.13
C TYR A 76 -6.84 -18.00 -2.60
N ILE A 77 -6.58 -18.93 -3.52
CA ILE A 77 -6.68 -18.68 -4.98
C ILE A 77 -8.10 -18.25 -5.36
N ARG A 78 -9.13 -18.96 -4.88
CA ARG A 78 -10.54 -18.61 -5.14
C ARG A 78 -10.91 -17.25 -4.54
N LEU A 79 -10.37 -16.93 -3.37
CA LEU A 79 -10.58 -15.66 -2.68
C LEU A 79 -10.02 -14.50 -3.49
N LEU A 80 -8.76 -14.56 -3.91
CA LEU A 80 -8.16 -13.51 -4.73
C LEU A 80 -8.95 -13.28 -6.03
N LEU A 81 -9.34 -14.37 -6.70
CA LEU A 81 -10.16 -14.29 -7.92
C LEU A 81 -11.53 -13.64 -7.65
N ARG A 82 -12.20 -14.04 -6.56
CA ARG A 82 -13.51 -13.49 -6.20
C ARG A 82 -13.41 -12.00 -5.90
N LEU A 83 -12.48 -11.59 -5.03
CA LEU A 83 -12.32 -10.19 -4.65
C LEU A 83 -11.90 -9.32 -5.84
N GLY A 84 -11.02 -9.83 -6.70
CA GLY A 84 -10.62 -9.14 -7.93
C GLY A 84 -11.75 -8.98 -8.97
N SER A 85 -12.83 -9.76 -8.84
CA SER A 85 -14.03 -9.63 -9.69
C SER A 85 -15.09 -8.67 -9.14
N GLU A 86 -14.92 -8.18 -7.91
CA GLU A 86 -15.84 -7.22 -7.31
C GLU A 86 -15.71 -5.82 -7.94
N LYS A 87 -16.71 -4.97 -7.75
CA LYS A 87 -16.67 -3.58 -8.21
C LYS A 87 -16.08 -2.67 -7.14
N GLY A 88 -15.64 -1.47 -7.54
CA GLY A 88 -15.15 -0.44 -6.62
C GLY A 88 -13.80 -0.80 -6.01
N LEU A 89 -13.60 -0.41 -4.74
CA LEU A 89 -12.31 -0.52 -4.04
C LEU A 89 -11.77 -1.95 -3.98
N LEU A 90 -12.63 -2.95 -3.76
CA LEU A 90 -12.19 -4.35 -3.69
C LEU A 90 -11.63 -4.83 -5.03
N GLY A 91 -12.35 -4.58 -6.12
CA GLY A 91 -11.88 -4.90 -7.47
C GLY A 91 -10.56 -4.22 -7.78
N GLN A 92 -10.41 -2.95 -7.38
CA GLN A 92 -9.17 -2.18 -7.58
C GLN A 92 -7.99 -2.78 -6.82
N ILE A 93 -8.14 -3.05 -5.51
CA ILE A 93 -7.09 -3.63 -4.67
C ILE A 93 -6.67 -5.00 -5.18
N PHE A 94 -7.63 -5.86 -5.55
CA PHE A 94 -7.38 -7.23 -5.97
C PHE A 94 -7.33 -7.38 -7.50
N THR A 95 -7.07 -6.30 -8.24
CA THR A 95 -7.04 -6.31 -9.71
C THR A 95 -6.02 -7.32 -10.20
N LYS A 96 -6.46 -8.38 -10.88
CA LYS A 96 -5.61 -9.47 -11.38
C LYS A 96 -4.73 -10.12 -10.29
N ALA A 97 -5.17 -10.08 -9.03
CA ALA A 97 -4.46 -10.70 -7.93
C ALA A 97 -4.23 -12.20 -8.17
N GLN A 98 -3.02 -12.67 -7.90
CA GLN A 98 -2.64 -14.07 -8.03
C GLN A 98 -1.89 -14.52 -6.77
N ASN A 99 -2.09 -15.78 -6.40
CA ASN A 99 -1.26 -16.39 -5.38
C ASN A 99 0.15 -16.61 -5.95
N ARG A 100 1.16 -16.06 -5.28
CA ARG A 100 2.59 -16.25 -5.61
C ARG A 100 3.30 -17.20 -4.64
N ILE A 101 2.63 -17.64 -3.58
CA ILE A 101 3.17 -18.55 -2.58
C ILE A 101 2.93 -19.99 -3.04
N GLN A 102 4.01 -20.66 -3.43
CA GLN A 102 3.97 -22.03 -3.96
C GLN A 102 3.81 -23.10 -2.89
N GLU A 103 4.31 -22.84 -1.68
CA GLU A 103 4.34 -23.79 -0.57
C GLU A 103 3.19 -23.51 0.41
N PRO A 104 2.23 -24.43 0.60
CA PRO A 104 1.10 -24.22 1.52
C PRO A 104 1.52 -23.93 2.96
N ALA A 105 2.66 -24.47 3.40
CA ALA A 105 3.20 -24.22 4.73
C ALA A 105 3.60 -22.75 4.94
N HIS A 106 4.13 -22.10 3.89
CA HIS A 106 4.48 -20.69 3.92
C HIS A 106 3.25 -19.80 3.96
N LEU A 107 2.22 -20.14 3.18
CA LEU A 107 0.93 -19.44 3.23
C LEU A 107 0.26 -19.57 4.61
N ALA A 108 0.25 -20.77 5.19
CA ALA A 108 -0.29 -20.99 6.54
C ALA A 108 0.46 -20.17 7.59
N SER A 109 1.80 -20.16 7.53
CA SER A 109 2.65 -19.39 8.43
C SER A 109 2.37 -17.89 8.31
N LEU A 110 2.20 -17.38 7.09
CA LEU A 110 1.83 -15.98 6.84
C LEU A 110 0.48 -15.61 7.44
N VAL A 111 -0.54 -16.44 7.19
CA VAL A 111 -1.89 -16.22 7.74
C VAL A 111 -1.87 -16.21 9.27
N GLU A 112 -1.24 -17.21 9.88
CA GLU A 112 -1.12 -17.30 11.34
C GLU A 112 -0.40 -16.08 11.93
N MET A 113 0.68 -15.65 11.28
CA MET A 113 1.50 -14.54 11.72
C MET A 113 0.75 -13.21 11.68
N ILE A 114 0.00 -12.95 10.61
CA ILE A 114 -0.86 -11.77 10.49
C ILE A 114 -2.01 -11.82 11.50
N ASP A 115 -2.54 -13.02 11.79
CA ASP A 115 -3.68 -13.18 12.71
C ASP A 115 -3.34 -12.87 14.18
N ARG A 116 -2.09 -13.10 14.59
CA ARG A 116 -1.59 -12.87 15.97
C ARG A 116 -1.56 -11.40 16.37
N GLU A 117 -1.55 -10.50 15.41
CA GLU A 117 -1.43 -9.07 15.63
C GLU A 117 -2.80 -8.39 15.42
N THR A 118 -3.07 -7.32 16.18
CA THR A 118 -4.27 -6.49 15.97
C THR A 118 -3.87 -5.24 15.20
N TRP A 119 -4.28 -5.16 13.94
CA TRP A 119 -3.80 -4.12 13.02
C TRP A 119 -4.58 -2.82 13.18
N VAL A 120 -5.90 -2.88 13.38
CA VAL A 120 -6.77 -1.70 13.42
C VAL A 120 -6.41 -0.76 14.58
N ILE A 121 -5.94 -1.28 15.72
CA ILE A 121 -5.54 -0.46 16.88
C ILE A 121 -4.23 0.29 16.67
N MET A 122 -3.44 -0.07 15.66
CA MET A 122 -2.17 0.61 15.38
C MET A 122 -2.43 1.97 14.75
N ASP A 123 -1.62 2.95 15.15
CA ASP A 123 -1.67 4.29 14.58
C ASP A 123 -1.46 4.24 13.06
N ALA A 124 -2.09 5.17 12.34
CA ALA A 124 -2.00 5.22 10.88
C ALA A 124 -0.54 5.38 10.42
N ASP A 125 0.23 6.19 11.15
CA ASP A 125 1.65 6.45 10.89
C ASP A 125 2.46 5.14 10.99
N VAL A 126 2.17 4.31 12.01
CA VAL A 126 2.84 3.01 12.20
C VAL A 126 2.58 2.08 11.02
N LYS A 127 1.33 2.00 10.54
CA LYS A 127 0.97 1.19 9.36
C LYS A 127 1.67 1.70 8.10
N GLY A 128 1.71 3.03 7.94
CA GLY A 128 2.42 3.71 6.86
C GLY A 128 3.90 3.36 6.86
N ASP A 129 4.57 3.51 8.00
CA ASP A 129 6.00 3.22 8.16
C ASP A 129 6.34 1.75 7.87
N ILE A 130 5.49 0.81 8.28
CA ILE A 130 5.67 -0.61 7.94
C ILE A 130 5.62 -0.79 6.42
N TYR A 131 4.56 -0.29 5.77
CA TYR A 131 4.36 -0.48 4.34
C TYR A 131 5.44 0.23 3.51
N GLU A 132 5.82 1.43 3.91
CA GLU A 132 6.90 2.21 3.30
C GLU A 132 8.25 1.54 3.46
N GLY A 133 8.55 1.01 4.65
CA GLY A 133 9.75 0.21 4.85
C GLY A 133 9.80 -0.99 3.91
N LEU A 134 8.70 -1.73 3.79
CA LEU A 134 8.55 -2.86 2.86
C LEU A 134 8.83 -2.47 1.40
N LEU A 135 8.29 -1.33 0.96
CA LEU A 135 8.53 -0.78 -0.38
C LEU A 135 9.99 -0.36 -0.59
N GLU A 136 10.61 0.30 0.39
CA GLU A 136 11.99 0.77 0.29
C GLU A 136 12.97 -0.40 0.13
N ARG A 137 12.82 -1.47 0.93
CA ARG A 137 13.67 -2.67 0.80
C ARG A 137 13.47 -3.38 -0.53
N ASN A 138 12.22 -3.47 -0.98
CA ASN A 138 11.89 -4.03 -2.28
C ASN A 138 12.59 -3.24 -3.41
N ALA A 139 12.56 -1.92 -3.34
CA ALA A 139 13.24 -1.03 -4.27
C ALA A 139 14.78 -1.13 -4.24
N GLN A 140 15.35 -1.41 -3.07
CA GLN A 140 16.80 -1.60 -2.89
C GLN A 140 17.30 -2.95 -3.43
N ASP A 141 16.42 -3.93 -3.64
CA ASP A 141 16.79 -5.18 -4.30
C ASP A 141 16.96 -4.95 -5.81
N THR A 142 18.21 -4.71 -6.22
CA THR A 142 18.59 -4.42 -7.61
C THR A 142 18.24 -5.56 -8.59
N LYS A 143 18.03 -6.78 -8.11
CA LYS A 143 17.62 -7.92 -8.96
C LYS A 143 16.14 -7.86 -9.35
N SER A 144 15.32 -7.17 -8.55
CA SER A 144 13.87 -7.08 -8.77
C SER A 144 13.48 -6.02 -9.80
N GLY A 145 14.35 -5.04 -10.07
CA GLY A 145 14.04 -3.87 -10.90
C GLY A 145 13.00 -2.93 -10.27
N ALA A 146 12.60 -3.15 -9.01
CA ALA A 146 11.53 -2.39 -8.38
C ALA A 146 11.93 -0.95 -8.00
N GLY A 147 13.23 -0.64 -7.98
CA GLY A 147 13.74 0.71 -7.73
C GLY A 147 13.20 1.78 -8.69
N GLN A 148 12.74 1.39 -9.89
CA GLN A 148 12.11 2.31 -10.85
C GLN A 148 10.74 2.86 -10.39
N TYR A 149 10.10 2.18 -9.43
CA TYR A 149 8.79 2.56 -8.89
C TYR A 149 8.89 3.30 -7.55
N PHE A 150 10.10 3.53 -7.03
CA PHE A 150 10.33 4.13 -5.73
C PHE A 150 11.15 5.41 -5.85
N THR A 151 10.79 6.40 -5.03
CA THR A 151 11.57 7.64 -4.88
C THR A 151 11.92 7.81 -3.41
N PRO A 152 13.20 8.03 -3.04
CA PRO A 152 13.59 8.18 -1.64
C PRO A 152 12.81 9.27 -0.92
N ARG A 153 12.36 8.99 0.31
CA ARG A 153 11.54 9.92 1.10
C ARG A 153 12.19 11.28 1.34
N PRO A 154 13.51 11.38 1.65
CA PRO A 154 14.16 12.68 1.79
C PRO A 154 14.08 13.52 0.51
N LEU A 155 14.16 12.87 -0.66
CA LEU A 155 14.04 13.55 -1.95
C LEU A 155 12.60 14.02 -2.20
N ILE A 156 11.61 13.16 -1.96
CA ILE A 156 10.18 13.53 -2.06
C ILE A 156 9.88 14.74 -1.17
N LYS A 157 10.28 14.69 0.11
CA LYS A 157 10.05 15.78 1.07
C LYS A 157 10.71 17.08 0.62
N ALA A 158 11.98 17.02 0.20
CA ALA A 158 12.67 18.20 -0.33
C ALA A 158 11.97 18.80 -1.56
N MET A 159 11.48 17.96 -2.47
CA MET A 159 10.73 18.42 -3.64
C MET A 159 9.40 19.06 -3.24
N VAL A 160 8.65 18.46 -2.32
CA VAL A 160 7.38 19.00 -1.82
C VAL A 160 7.60 20.35 -1.10
N GLU A 161 8.66 20.48 -0.31
CA GLU A 161 9.06 21.73 0.35
C GLU A 161 9.38 22.85 -0.66
N CYS A 162 10.01 22.50 -1.78
CA CYS A 162 10.29 23.45 -2.86
C CYS A 162 9.02 23.83 -3.64
N VAL A 163 8.16 22.85 -3.95
CA VAL A 163 6.94 23.05 -4.75
C VAL A 163 5.84 23.75 -3.95
N ARG A 164 5.78 23.49 -2.63
CA ARG A 164 4.79 24.02 -1.69
C ARG A 164 3.35 23.83 -2.17
N PRO A 165 2.84 22.59 -2.25
CA PRO A 165 1.52 22.31 -2.80
C PRO A 165 0.42 23.01 -2.01
N GLU A 166 -0.54 23.60 -2.72
CA GLU A 166 -1.66 24.35 -2.12
C GLU A 166 -2.89 23.46 -1.88
N PRO A 167 -3.68 23.72 -0.83
CA PRO A 167 -4.94 23.03 -0.59
C PRO A 167 -5.90 23.14 -1.79
N GLY A 168 -6.37 22.00 -2.30
CA GLY A 168 -7.35 21.95 -3.41
C GLY A 168 -6.75 21.94 -4.82
N LYS A 169 -5.42 21.89 -4.94
CA LYS A 169 -4.73 21.62 -6.21
C LYS A 169 -4.48 20.11 -6.38
N PRO A 170 -4.55 19.57 -7.62
CA PRO A 170 -4.20 18.19 -7.88
C PRO A 170 -2.71 17.96 -7.62
N VAL A 171 -2.40 16.84 -6.98
CA VAL A 171 -1.04 16.33 -6.79
C VAL A 171 -0.88 15.13 -7.73
N CYS A 172 0.30 14.88 -8.26
CA CYS A 172 0.59 13.70 -9.09
C CYS A 172 1.93 13.08 -8.65
N GLY A 173 2.07 11.77 -8.82
CA GLY A 173 3.29 11.03 -8.45
C GLY A 173 2.97 9.62 -7.95
N THR A 174 4.00 8.86 -7.56
CA THR A 174 3.76 7.61 -6.82
C THR A 174 3.08 7.94 -5.48
N GLY A 175 2.49 6.95 -4.80
CA GLY A 175 1.80 7.15 -3.52
C GLY A 175 2.60 7.97 -2.50
N GLY A 176 3.93 7.98 -2.60
CA GLY A 176 4.78 8.78 -1.73
C GLY A 176 4.74 10.29 -1.90
N PHE A 177 4.63 10.81 -3.13
CA PHE A 177 4.47 12.26 -3.34
C PHE A 177 3.11 12.75 -2.83
N PHE A 178 2.08 11.91 -2.96
CA PHE A 178 0.75 12.20 -2.42
C PHE A 178 0.74 12.28 -0.89
N LEU A 179 1.34 11.29 -0.22
CA LEU A 179 1.44 11.30 1.24
C LEU A 179 2.22 12.52 1.73
N ALA A 180 3.37 12.80 1.13
CA ALA A 180 4.18 13.96 1.52
C ALA A 180 3.46 15.31 1.27
N ALA A 181 2.73 15.45 0.17
CA ALA A 181 1.94 16.64 -0.10
C ALA A 181 0.76 16.78 0.87
N TYR A 182 0.11 15.67 1.24
CA TYR A 182 -0.95 15.66 2.26
C TYR A 182 -0.40 16.09 3.62
N ASP A 183 0.75 15.55 4.04
CA ASP A 183 1.41 15.93 5.29
C ASP A 183 1.76 17.42 5.29
N PHE A 184 2.36 17.93 4.21
CA PHE A 184 2.68 19.36 4.04
C PHE A 184 1.44 20.26 4.14
N ILE A 185 0.34 19.86 3.49
CA ILE A 185 -0.92 20.63 3.50
C ILE A 185 -1.61 20.62 4.87
N THR A 186 -1.48 19.52 5.61
CA THR A 186 -2.16 19.34 6.90
C THR A 186 -1.34 19.82 8.10
N ASP A 187 -0.06 20.11 7.91
CA ASP A 187 0.79 20.73 8.92
C ASP A 187 0.33 22.18 9.23
N PRO A 188 -0.03 22.48 10.49
CA PRO A 188 -0.41 23.83 10.92
C PRO A 188 0.67 24.90 10.71
N GLU A 189 1.94 24.54 10.65
CA GLU A 189 3.06 25.45 10.38
C GLU A 189 3.07 25.93 8.92
N HIS A 190 2.53 25.12 7.99
CA HIS A 190 2.43 25.47 6.58
C HIS A 190 1.07 26.09 6.23
N TYR A 191 -0.04 25.50 6.67
CA TYR A 191 -1.39 26.00 6.39
C TYR A 191 -2.35 25.86 7.57
N GLN A 192 -3.11 26.93 7.83
CA GLN A 192 -4.25 26.88 8.75
C GLN A 192 -5.54 26.51 8.00
N LEU A 193 -5.80 25.21 7.88
CA LEU A 193 -6.99 24.72 7.17
C LEU A 193 -8.28 25.04 7.93
N ASN A 194 -9.27 25.58 7.22
CA ASN A 194 -10.61 25.79 7.75
C ASN A 194 -11.39 24.46 7.87
N ARG A 195 -12.53 24.49 8.58
CA ARG A 195 -13.35 23.29 8.82
C ARG A 195 -13.80 22.60 7.53
N THR A 196 -14.12 23.37 6.49
CA THR A 196 -14.56 22.86 5.19
C THR A 196 -13.41 22.17 4.44
N GLN A 197 -12.21 22.74 4.47
CA GLN A 197 -11.00 22.15 3.88
C GLN A 197 -10.61 20.85 4.60
N LYS A 198 -10.62 20.85 5.94
CA LYS A 198 -10.40 19.64 6.74
C LYS A 198 -11.45 18.55 6.45
N GLN A 199 -12.71 18.95 6.28
CA GLN A 199 -13.77 18.01 5.93
C GLN A 199 -13.58 17.47 4.52
N ALA A 200 -13.24 18.31 3.54
CA ALA A 200 -12.98 17.90 2.16
C ALA A 200 -11.88 16.84 2.07
N LEU A 201 -10.76 17.04 2.78
CA LEU A 201 -9.67 16.06 2.88
C LEU A 201 -10.12 14.71 3.48
N LYS A 202 -11.12 14.71 4.37
CA LYS A 202 -11.67 13.50 4.99
C LYS A 202 -12.76 12.81 4.16
N THR A 203 -13.58 13.58 3.46
CA THR A 203 -14.79 13.07 2.77
C THR A 203 -14.64 12.89 1.28
N LYS A 204 -13.61 13.50 0.67
CA LYS A 204 -13.23 13.28 -0.72
C LYS A 204 -11.82 12.68 -0.75
N PRO A 205 -11.68 11.41 -0.32
CA PRO A 205 -10.43 10.71 -0.53
C PRO A 205 -10.16 10.61 -2.04
N LEU A 206 -8.89 10.64 -2.42
CA LEU A 206 -8.47 10.35 -3.79
C LEU A 206 -9.13 9.04 -4.23
N THR A 207 -9.79 9.11 -5.38
CA THR A 207 -10.39 7.97 -6.06
C THR A 207 -9.43 7.46 -7.12
N PHE A 208 -9.68 6.24 -7.63
CA PHE A 208 -8.91 5.72 -8.76
C PHE A 208 -8.98 6.64 -9.98
N ASP A 209 -10.12 7.30 -10.19
CA ASP A 209 -10.27 8.27 -11.29
C ASP A 209 -9.35 9.49 -11.09
N ASP A 210 -9.05 9.89 -9.84
CA ASP A 210 -8.06 10.94 -9.58
C ASP A 210 -6.61 10.47 -9.85
N LEU A 211 -6.39 9.16 -9.95
CA LEU A 211 -5.11 8.55 -10.31
C LEU A 211 -5.01 8.23 -11.81
N SER A 212 -6.08 8.38 -12.60
CA SER A 212 -6.07 8.03 -14.03
C SER A 212 -5.04 8.82 -14.81
N ASP A 213 -4.90 10.11 -14.49
CA ASP A 213 -3.93 11.01 -15.13
C ASP A 213 -2.49 10.61 -14.78
N PHE A 214 -2.26 10.16 -13.55
CA PHE A 214 -0.96 9.62 -13.14
C PHE A 214 -0.63 8.31 -13.88
N ILE A 215 -1.60 7.38 -13.96
CA ILE A 215 -1.45 6.11 -14.69
C ILE A 215 -1.18 6.37 -16.18
N ALA A 216 -1.88 7.34 -16.77
CA ALA A 216 -1.68 7.74 -18.16
C ALA A 216 -0.29 8.36 -18.38
N CYS A 217 0.18 9.22 -17.47
CA CYS A 217 1.54 9.77 -17.50
C CYS A 217 2.64 8.70 -17.33
N TYR A 218 2.37 7.63 -16.57
CA TYR A 218 3.33 6.55 -16.31
C TYR A 218 3.40 5.52 -17.45
N ASN A 219 2.35 5.42 -18.26
CA ASN A 219 2.34 4.61 -19.49
C ASN A 219 2.14 5.50 -20.72
N PRO A 220 3.08 6.40 -21.03
CA PRO A 220 2.91 7.28 -22.15
C PRO A 220 3.08 6.42 -23.41
N GLY A 221 1.99 6.22 -24.15
CA GLY A 221 1.99 5.48 -25.41
C GLY A 221 2.97 6.03 -26.46
N GLU A 222 3.59 7.17 -26.18
CA GLU A 222 4.78 7.69 -26.84
C GLU A 222 5.74 8.29 -25.80
N PRO A 223 7.07 8.13 -25.93
CA PRO A 223 8.02 8.80 -25.04
C PRO A 223 7.75 10.31 -25.07
N LEU A 224 7.61 10.91 -23.88
CA LEU A 224 7.55 12.37 -23.73
C LEU A 224 8.68 12.97 -24.57
N SER A 225 8.32 13.71 -25.62
CA SER A 225 9.29 14.43 -26.45
C SER A 225 10.16 15.24 -25.52
N THR A 226 11.47 15.04 -25.61
CA THR A 226 12.50 15.76 -24.87
C THR A 226 12.13 17.24 -24.82
N VAL A 227 11.70 17.71 -23.65
CA VAL A 227 11.63 19.15 -23.42
C VAL A 227 13.08 19.58 -23.30
N ASP A 228 13.59 20.24 -24.33
CA ASP A 228 14.92 20.84 -24.31
C ASP A 228 15.00 21.83 -23.13
N VAL A 229 15.58 21.38 -22.02
CA VAL A 229 16.01 22.26 -20.94
C VAL A 229 17.26 22.96 -21.44
N VAL A 230 17.06 24.08 -22.14
CA VAL A 230 18.13 25.01 -22.47
C VAL A 230 18.51 25.71 -21.17
N PHE A 231 19.64 25.32 -20.59
CA PHE A 231 20.31 26.14 -19.58
C PHE A 231 20.94 27.33 -20.31
N GLU A 232 20.28 28.49 -20.28
CA GLU A 232 20.93 29.76 -20.62
C GLU A 232 21.99 30.05 -19.55
N ASN A 233 23.25 29.79 -19.92
CA ASN A 233 24.41 30.27 -19.18
C ASN A 233 24.50 31.78 -19.38
N ASN A 234 24.14 32.55 -18.36
CA ASN A 234 24.50 33.96 -18.29
C ASN A 234 25.95 34.07 -17.79
N GLU A 235 26.86 34.39 -18.70
CA GLU A 235 28.14 35.04 -18.39
C GLU A 235 27.93 36.51 -17.99
#